data_AF-A0A8D0EKL7-F1
#
_entry.id   AF-A0A8D0EKL7-F1
#
_cell.length_a   1.000
_cell.length_b   1.000
_cell.length_c   1.000
_cell.angle_alpha   90.00
_cell.angle_beta   90.00
_cell.angle_gamma   90.00
#
_symmetry.space_group_name_H-M   'P 1'
#
loop_
_entity.id
_entity.type
_entity.pdbx_description
1 polymer ?
#
loop_
_entity_poly.entity_id
_entity_poly.type
_entity_poly.pdbx_seq_one_letter_code
_entity_poly.pdbx_strand_id
1 'polypeptide(L)' 'MEEKAKKIYEEFIQTEAPKEVNIDHFTKAVTMKNLVEPSPSSFDMAQKRIFALMEKDSLPRFVRSEFYQELIK' A
#
# COMPACT_ATOMS: atom_id res chain seq x y z
N MET A 1 -8.88 -12.75 10.81
CA MET A 1 -8.44 -12.27 9.47
C MET A 1 -9.27 -11.07 9.06
N GLU A 2 -10.59 -11.15 9.19
CA GLU A 2 -11.55 -10.05 8.96
C GLU A 2 -11.21 -8.76 9.71
N GLU A 3 -10.95 -8.82 11.02
CA GLU A 3 -10.60 -7.62 11.81
C GLU A 3 -9.35 -6.91 11.28
N LYS A 4 -8.32 -7.68 10.89
CA LYS A 4 -7.09 -7.12 10.31
C LYS A 4 -7.34 -6.51 8.94
N ALA A 5 -8.12 -7.19 8.10
CA ALA A 5 -8.48 -6.68 6.78
C ALA A 5 -9.29 -5.38 6.87
N LYS A 6 -10.24 -5.30 7.81
CA LYS A 6 -11.00 -4.09 8.10
C LYS A 6 -10.08 -2.93 8.53
N LYS A 7 -9.18 -3.16 9.49
CA LYS A 7 -8.20 -2.14 9.94
C LYS A 7 -7.35 -1.62 8.78
N ILE A 8 -6.81 -2.51 7.94
CA ILE A 8 -6.02 -2.10 6.77
C ILE A 8 -6.86 -1.26 5.80
N TYR A 9 -8.12 -1.65 5.56
CA TYR A 9 -9.01 -0.90 4.69
C TYR A 9 -9.27 0.51 5.23
N GLU A 10 -9.67 0.63 6.49
CA GLU A 10 -10.00 1.91 7.14
C GLU A 10 -8.78 2.84 7.26
N GLU A 11 -7.58 2.30 7.43
CA GLU A 11 -6.36 3.09 7.61
C GLU A 11 -5.72 3.51 6.29
N PHE A 12 -5.77 2.65 5.26
CA PHE A 12 -4.96 2.84 4.03
C PHE A 12 -5.75 2.86 2.72
N ILE A 13 -6.96 2.31 2.63
CA ILE A 13 -7.66 2.09 1.34
C ILE A 13 -8.93 2.95 1.21
N GLN A 14 -9.66 3.15 2.30
CA GLN A 14 -10.88 3.95 2.32
C GLN A 14 -10.59 5.36 1.82
N THR A 15 -11.54 5.93 1.06
CA THR A 15 -11.45 7.33 0.64
C THR A 15 -11.39 8.23 1.88
N GLU A 16 -10.44 9.14 1.92
CA GLU A 16 -10.18 10.02 3.08
C GLU A 16 -9.64 9.27 4.31
N ALA A 17 -9.12 8.05 4.14
CA ALA A 17 -8.43 7.35 5.21
C ALA A 17 -7.22 8.17 5.70
N PRO A 18 -6.88 8.10 7.00
CA PRO A 18 -5.80 8.91 7.57
C PRO A 18 -4.43 8.66 6.92
N LYS A 19 -4.24 7.49 6.30
CA LYS A 19 -3.04 7.12 5.55
C LYS A 19 -3.39 6.56 4.17
N GLU A 20 -4.40 7.13 3.52
CA GLU A 20 -4.85 6.69 2.18
C GLU A 20 -3.67 6.58 1.22
N VAL A 21 -3.50 5.39 0.61
CA VAL A 21 -2.41 5.12 -0.34
C VAL A 21 -2.85 5.42 -1.77
N ASN A 22 -1.91 5.88 -2.59
CA ASN A 22 -2.18 6.25 -3.98
C ASN A 22 -2.35 4.99 -4.89
N ILE A 23 -3.58 4.54 -5.07
CA ILE A 23 -3.96 3.45 -5.98
C ILE A 23 -5.03 3.89 -6.98
N ASP A 24 -5.02 3.29 -8.19
CA ASP A 24 -6.04 3.57 -9.19
C ASP A 24 -7.42 3.02 -8.79
N HIS A 25 -8.47 3.62 -9.37
CA HIS A 25 -9.86 3.28 -9.07
C HIS A 25 -10.17 1.78 -9.29
N PHE A 26 -9.57 1.18 -10.32
CA PHE A 26 -9.77 -0.24 -10.63
C PHE A 26 -9.20 -1.14 -9.52
N THR A 27 -7.98 -0.86 -9.06
CA THR A 27 -7.32 -1.59 -7.97
C THR A 27 -8.12 -1.45 -6.67
N LYS A 28 -8.61 -0.25 -6.35
CA LYS A 28 -9.47 -0.01 -5.17
C LYS A 28 -10.74 -0.84 -5.24
N ALA A 29 -11.42 -0.87 -6.40
CA ALA A 29 -12.63 -1.67 -6.60
C ALA A 29 -12.38 -3.18 -6.45
N VAL A 30 -11.27 -3.70 -6.99
CA VAL A 30 -10.88 -5.11 -6.82
C VAL A 30 -10.62 -5.44 -5.36
N THR A 31 -9.89 -4.58 -4.63
CA THR A 31 -9.65 -4.76 -3.19
C THR A 31 -10.96 -4.77 -2.42
N MET A 32 -11.88 -3.84 -2.69
CA MET A 32 -13.20 -3.82 -2.02
C MET A 32 -14.00 -5.12 -2.26
N LYS A 33 -13.97 -5.65 -3.48
CA LYS A 33 -14.63 -6.95 -3.79
C LYS A 33 -14.00 -8.09 -2.99
N ASN A 34 -12.67 -8.12 -2.88
CA ASN A 34 -11.95 -9.16 -2.13
C ASN A 34 -12.11 -9.05 -0.61
N LEU A 35 -12.69 -7.96 -0.11
CA LEU A 35 -12.97 -7.76 1.31
C LEU A 35 -14.34 -8.27 1.74
N VAL A 36 -15.18 -8.72 0.79
CA VAL A 36 -16.43 -9.42 1.10
C VAL A 36 -16.14 -10.75 1.82
N GLU A 37 -15.11 -11.47 1.37
CA GLU A 37 -14.59 -12.67 2.02
C GLU A 37 -13.05 -12.52 2.16
N PRO A 38 -12.58 -11.92 3.25
CA PRO A 38 -11.17 -11.61 3.42
C PRO A 38 -10.29 -12.86 3.43
N SER A 39 -9.22 -12.83 2.65
CA SER A 39 -8.20 -13.85 2.56
C SER A 39 -6.80 -13.22 2.65
N PRO A 40 -5.73 -14.01 2.79
CA PRO A 40 -4.36 -13.47 2.77
C PRO A 40 -4.02 -12.68 1.50
N SER A 41 -4.70 -12.94 0.38
CA SER A 41 -4.48 -12.28 -0.91
C SER A 41 -5.40 -11.10 -1.19
N SER A 42 -6.27 -10.70 -0.25
CA SER A 42 -7.27 -9.63 -0.49
C SER A 42 -6.65 -8.29 -0.91
N PHE A 43 -5.38 -8.03 -0.53
CA PHE A 43 -4.67 -6.80 -0.83
C PHE A 43 -3.54 -6.97 -1.87
N ASP A 44 -3.33 -8.15 -2.44
CA ASP A 44 -2.17 -8.44 -3.30
C ASP A 44 -2.02 -7.44 -4.46
N MET A 45 -3.13 -7.08 -5.09
CA MET A 45 -3.12 -6.13 -6.20
C MET A 45 -2.74 -4.73 -5.73
N ALA A 46 -3.36 -4.23 -4.66
CA ALA A 46 -3.04 -2.94 -4.07
C ALA A 46 -1.58 -2.88 -3.61
N GLN A 47 -1.11 -3.91 -2.91
CA GLN A 47 0.27 -4.02 -2.46
C GLN A 47 1.26 -3.99 -3.63
N LYS A 48 1.00 -4.75 -4.71
CA LYS A 48 1.85 -4.73 -5.91
C LYS A 48 1.92 -3.35 -6.55
N ARG A 49 0.80 -2.62 -6.61
CA ARG A 49 0.77 -1.25 -7.15
C ARG A 49 1.59 -0.29 -6.30
N ILE A 50 1.39 -0.30 -4.99
CA ILE A 50 2.14 0.57 -4.06
C ILE A 50 3.62 0.22 -4.04
N PHE A 51 3.98 -1.06 -4.05
CA PHE A 51 5.36 -1.49 -4.12
C PHE A 51 6.06 -0.96 -5.38
N ALA A 52 5.45 -1.15 -6.56
CA ALA A 52 6.00 -0.65 -7.81
C ALA A 52 6.09 0.89 -7.86
N LEU A 53 5.15 1.59 -7.21
CA LEU A 53 5.21 3.05 -7.08
C LEU A 53 6.40 3.48 -6.21
N MET A 54 6.59 2.85 -5.05
CA MET A 54 7.72 3.12 -4.17
C MET A 54 9.05 2.79 -4.84
N GLU A 55 9.14 1.65 -5.54
CA GLU A 55 10.35 1.24 -6.26
C GLU A 55 10.76 2.27 -7.33
N LYS A 56 9.79 2.88 -8.02
CA LYS A 56 10.06 3.85 -9.09
C LYS A 56 10.40 5.25 -8.59
N ASP A 57 9.90 5.65 -7.43
CA ASP A 57 10.04 7.03 -6.93
C ASP A 57 10.69 7.10 -5.54
N SER A 58 10.06 6.54 -4.51
CA SER A 58 10.53 6.64 -3.13
C SER A 58 11.90 6.01 -2.91
N LEU A 59 12.16 4.82 -3.48
CA LEU A 59 13.39 4.07 -3.26
C LEU A 59 14.62 4.78 -3.87
N PRO A 60 14.61 5.24 -5.14
CA PRO A 60 15.73 6.02 -5.67
C PRO A 60 16.00 7.31 -4.88
N ARG A 61 14.96 7.96 -4.36
CA ARG A 61 15.11 9.13 -3.48
C ARG A 61 15.73 8.76 -2.14
N PHE A 62 15.29 7.66 -1.53
CA PHE A 62 15.86 7.14 -0.28
C PHE A 62 17.34 6.80 -0.41
N VAL A 63 17.74 6.08 -1.47
CA VAL A 63 19.15 5.70 -1.69
C VAL A 63 20.06 6.93 -1.85
N ARG A 64 19.56 8.04 -2.42
CA ARG A 64 20.29 9.30 -2.53
C ARG A 64 20.24 10.18 -1.27
N SER A 65 19.36 9.87 -0.33
CA SER A 65 19.16 10.69 0.87
C SER A 65 20.28 10.49 1.89
N GLU A 66 20.49 11.49 2.75
CA GLU A 66 21.47 11.42 3.84
C GLU A 66 21.21 10.21 4.76
N PHE A 67 19.95 9.85 5.00
CA PHE A 67 19.58 8.68 5.80
C PHE A 67 20.26 7.40 5.32
N TYR A 68 20.24 7.14 4.01
CA TYR A 68 20.87 5.94 3.46
C TYR A 68 22.39 6.09 3.39
N GLN A 69 22.87 7.27 3.01
CA GLN A 69 24.31 7.53 2.91
C GLN A 69 25.02 7.43 4.27
N GLU A 70 24.37 7.78 5.37
CA GLU A 70 24.91 7.60 6.73
C GLU A 70 24.99 6.14 7.15
N LEU A 71 24.05 5.29 6.72
CA LEU A 71 24.04 3.86 7.06
C LEU A 71 25.16 3.06 6.38
N ILE A 72 25.66 3.55 5.24
CA ILE A 72 26.70 2.88 4.45
C ILE A 72 28.10 3.48 4.63
N LYS A 73 28.25 4.47 5.54
CA LYS A 73 29.55 4.99 5.98
C LYS A 73 30.21 4.02 6.96
#